data_AF-A0A162FX63-F1
#
_entry.id   AF-A0A162FX63-F1
#
_cell.length_a   1.000
_cell.length_b   1.000
_cell.length_c   1.000
_cell.angle_alpha   90.00
_cell.angle_beta   90.00
_cell.angle_gamma   90.00
#
_symmetry.space_group_name_H-M   'P 1'
#
loop_
_entity.id
_entity.type
_entity.pdbx_description
1 polymer ?
#
loop_
_entity_poly.entity_id
_entity_poly.type
_entity_poly.pdbx_seq_one_letter_code
_entity_poly.pdbx_strand_id
1 'polypeptide(L)'
;MIGKKSASWMNQIDERIMEWIRENGFASPSILSRERGFDVSSGYIRDRCRWLQYAGLLAPVSGDLYDLTSEGILYLKGELDASHCPRPTPSKVFEDRYATPPDWVEARGRFRVHL
;
A
#
# COMPACT_ATOMS: atom_id res chain seq x y z
N MET A 1 -20.52 -17.31 7.60
CA MET A 1 -19.58 -16.18 7.40
C MET A 1 -19.68 -15.76 5.95
N ILE A 2 -19.87 -14.47 5.67
CA ILE A 2 -19.84 -13.94 4.29
C ILE A 2 -18.37 -13.83 3.90
N GLY A 3 -18.00 -14.32 2.71
CA GLY A 3 -16.61 -14.26 2.23
C GLY A 3 -16.15 -12.84 1.93
N LYS A 4 -14.85 -12.55 2.15
CA LYS A 4 -14.23 -11.29 1.75
C LYS A 4 -14.40 -11.06 0.25
N LYS A 5 -14.71 -9.82 -0.14
CA LYS A 5 -14.96 -9.43 -1.53
C LYS A 5 -13.78 -8.61 -2.06
N SER A 6 -12.74 -9.32 -2.50
CA SER A 6 -11.46 -8.73 -2.88
C SER A 6 -11.53 -8.08 -4.27
N ALA A 7 -10.91 -6.91 -4.41
CA ALA A 7 -10.84 -6.21 -5.69
C ALA A 7 -9.76 -6.82 -6.60
N SER A 8 -9.86 -6.61 -7.91
CA SER A 8 -8.89 -7.14 -8.88
C SER A 8 -7.45 -6.61 -8.74
N TRP A 9 -7.24 -5.54 -7.95
CA TRP A 9 -5.92 -4.98 -7.66
C TRP A 9 -5.29 -5.55 -6.38
N MET A 10 -6.07 -6.26 -5.57
CA MET A 10 -5.62 -6.87 -4.33
C MET A 10 -4.87 -8.18 -4.59
N ASN A 11 -3.96 -8.49 -3.68
CA ASN A 11 -3.25 -9.77 -3.65
C ASN A 11 -3.37 -10.41 -2.26
N GLN A 12 -2.95 -11.67 -2.13
CA GLN A 12 -3.04 -12.41 -0.87
C GLN A 12 -2.24 -11.73 0.27
N ILE A 13 -1.14 -11.04 -0.06
CA ILE A 13 -0.33 -10.33 0.93
C ILE A 13 -1.14 -9.19 1.57
N ASP A 14 -1.98 -8.47 0.83
CA ASP A 14 -2.81 -7.40 1.36
C ASP A 14 -3.75 -7.90 2.48
N GLU A 15 -4.44 -9.00 2.22
CA GLU A 15 -5.34 -9.62 3.20
C GLU A 15 -4.58 -10.05 4.44
N ARG A 16 -3.39 -10.65 4.27
CA ARG A 16 -2.55 -11.07 5.38
C ARG A 16 -2.06 -9.89 6.21
N ILE A 17 -1.69 -8.76 5.58
CA ILE A 17 -1.32 -7.53 6.29
C ILE A 17 -2.49 -7.09 7.17
N MET A 18 -3.69 -7.01 6.59
CA MET A 18 -4.90 -6.56 7.29
C MET A 18 -5.29 -7.52 8.42
N GLU A 19 -5.24 -8.83 8.20
CA GLU A 19 -5.53 -9.86 9.21
C GLU A 19 -4.51 -9.80 10.35
N TRP A 20 -3.23 -9.67 10.05
CA TRP A 20 -2.19 -9.55 11.08
C TRP A 20 -2.41 -8.29 11.93
N ILE A 21 -2.72 -7.15 11.30
CA ILE A 21 -3.05 -5.90 12.01
C ILE A 21 -4.30 -6.08 12.87
N ARG A 22 -5.32 -6.77 12.36
CA ARG A 22 -6.56 -7.04 13.12
C ARG A 22 -6.31 -7.79 14.42
N GLU A 23 -5.36 -8.73 14.40
CA GLU A 23 -5.03 -9.60 15.52
C GLU A 23 -4.03 -8.95 16.50
N ASN A 24 -3.09 -8.15 15.99
CA ASN A 24 -1.94 -7.67 16.76
C ASN A 24 -1.93 -6.16 17.01
N GLY A 25 -2.86 -5.40 16.41
CA GLY A 25 -2.87 -3.95 16.41
C GLY A 25 -2.05 -3.37 15.26
N PHE A 26 -1.25 -2.34 15.50
CA PHE A 26 -0.51 -1.67 14.42
C PHE A 26 0.69 -2.50 13.91
N ALA A 27 1.05 -2.32 12.65
CA ALA A 27 2.20 -2.98 12.03
C ALA A 27 3.04 -2.03 11.18
N SER A 28 4.36 -2.22 11.18
CA SER A 28 5.26 -1.65 10.17
C SER A 28 5.69 -2.70 9.15
N PRO A 29 6.08 -2.30 7.92
CA PRO A 29 6.60 -3.24 6.92
C PRO A 29 7.81 -4.05 7.41
N SER A 30 8.64 -3.47 8.28
CA SER A 30 9.80 -4.17 8.85
C SER A 30 9.43 -5.21 9.90
N ILE A 31 8.32 -5.00 10.64
CA ILE A 31 7.79 -6.01 11.56
C ILE A 31 7.25 -7.17 10.72
N LEU A 32 6.33 -6.87 9.80
CA LEU A 32 5.66 -7.87 8.96
C LEU A 32 6.65 -8.73 8.17
N SER A 33 7.72 -8.17 7.60
CA SER A 33 8.70 -8.96 6.83
C SER A 33 9.48 -10.00 7.65
N ARG A 34 9.41 -9.94 8.99
CA ARG A 34 10.04 -10.90 9.90
C ARG A 34 9.05 -11.93 10.43
N GLU A 35 7.76 -11.71 10.20
CA GLU A 35 6.69 -12.57 10.68
C GLU A 35 6.51 -13.79 9.79
N ARG A 36 6.15 -14.91 10.41
CA ARG A 36 5.87 -16.14 9.68
C ARG A 36 4.74 -15.91 8.69
N GLY A 37 5.00 -16.29 7.45
CA GLY A 37 4.03 -16.16 6.38
C GLY A 37 4.19 -14.90 5.52
N PHE A 38 5.07 -13.97 5.86
CA PHE A 38 5.41 -12.89 4.95
C PHE A 38 6.73 -13.19 4.24
N ASP A 39 6.66 -14.05 3.21
CA ASP A 39 7.81 -14.46 2.40
C ASP A 39 8.14 -13.44 1.28
N VAL A 40 8.11 -12.15 1.63
CA VAL A 40 8.33 -11.01 0.71
C VAL A 40 9.14 -9.92 1.40
N SER A 41 9.79 -9.07 0.60
CA SER A 41 10.63 -8.00 1.16
C SER A 41 9.81 -6.94 1.90
N SER A 42 10.42 -6.30 2.91
CA SER A 42 9.82 -5.16 3.60
C SER A 42 9.49 -3.99 2.67
N GLY A 43 10.26 -3.82 1.59
CA GLY A 43 9.98 -2.84 0.53
C GLY A 43 8.68 -3.15 -0.22
N TYR A 44 8.45 -4.42 -0.56
CA TYR A 44 7.20 -4.85 -1.18
C TYR A 44 6.01 -4.68 -0.23
N ILE A 45 6.15 -5.05 1.04
CA ILE A 45 5.11 -4.84 2.06
C ILE A 45 4.78 -3.36 2.22
N ARG A 46 5.79 -2.48 2.25
CA ARG A 46 5.61 -1.02 2.31
C ARG A 46 4.78 -0.52 1.14
N ASP A 47 5.07 -1.00 -0.07
CA ASP A 47 4.31 -0.66 -1.26
C ASP A 47 2.85 -1.12 -1.12
N ARG A 48 2.60 -2.32 -0.60
CA ARG A 48 1.24 -2.81 -0.34
C ARG A 48 0.51 -2.01 0.74
N CYS A 49 1.16 -1.63 1.84
CA CYS A 49 0.56 -0.76 2.85
C CYS A 49 0.13 0.59 2.26
N ARG A 50 0.94 1.19 1.38
CA ARG A 50 0.58 2.43 0.67
C ARG A 50 -0.62 2.24 -0.28
N TRP A 51 -0.73 1.09 -0.94
CA TRP A 51 -1.89 0.76 -1.78
C TRP A 51 -3.18 0.65 -0.95
N LEU A 52 -3.11 -0.08 0.16
CA LEU A 52 -4.22 -0.24 1.09
C LEU A 52 -4.62 1.08 1.75
N GLN A 53 -3.64 1.93 2.06
CA GLN A 53 -3.89 3.29 2.54
C GLN A 53 -4.62 4.12 1.49
N TYR A 54 -4.18 4.09 0.22
CA TYR A 54 -4.86 4.79 -0.86
C TYR A 54 -6.31 4.32 -1.03
N ALA A 55 -6.55 3.01 -0.90
CA ALA A 55 -7.88 2.42 -0.95
C ALA A 55 -8.74 2.70 0.31
N GLY A 56 -8.17 3.35 1.33
CA GLY A 56 -8.86 3.68 2.58
C GLY A 56 -9.05 2.49 3.52
N LEU A 57 -8.30 1.41 3.34
CA LEU A 57 -8.40 0.19 4.16
C LEU A 57 -7.40 0.18 5.33
N LEU A 58 -6.32 0.94 5.21
CA LEU A 58 -5.35 1.21 6.28
C LEU A 58 -5.18 2.71 6.50
N ALA A 59 -4.77 3.11 7.69
CA ALA A 59 -4.39 4.48 8.02
C ALA A 59 -3.02 4.51 8.71
N PRO A 60 -2.19 5.54 8.45
CA PRO A 60 -0.94 5.72 9.18
C PRO A 60 -1.23 6.13 10.62
N VAL A 61 -0.54 5.51 11.58
CA VAL A 61 -0.58 5.89 13.00
C VAL A 61 0.58 6.83 13.32
N SER A 62 1.80 6.43 12.94
CA SER A 62 3.03 7.20 13.12
C SER A 62 4.15 6.61 12.27
N GLY A 63 4.90 7.44 11.55
CA GLY A 63 5.97 6.97 10.67
C GLY A 63 5.46 5.97 9.63
N ASP A 64 5.99 4.74 9.66
CA ASP A 64 5.57 3.63 8.79
C ASP A 64 4.68 2.60 9.51
N LEU A 65 4.09 2.96 10.65
CA LEU A 65 3.09 2.15 11.35
C LEU A 65 1.70 2.39 10.76
N TYR A 66 0.99 1.30 10.47
CA TYR A 66 -0.36 1.30 9.94
C TYR A 66 -1.31 0.58 10.89
N ASP A 67 -2.55 1.04 10.93
CA ASP A 67 -3.69 0.38 11.58
C ASP A 67 -4.86 0.26 10.59
N LEU A 68 -5.85 -0.57 10.90
CA LEU A 68 -7.08 -0.72 10.11
C LEU A 68 -7.97 0.51 10.26
N THR A 69 -8.57 0.92 9.15
CA THR A 69 -9.71 1.84 9.16
C THR A 69 -11.00 1.09 9.50
N SER A 70 -12.09 1.83 9.70
CA SER A 70 -13.42 1.23 9.82
C SER A 70 -13.79 0.43 8.57
N GLU A 71 -13.47 0.93 7.38
CA GLU A 71 -13.67 0.25 6.10
C GLU A 71 -12.83 -1.03 6.00
N GLY A 72 -11.58 -0.99 6.47
CA GLY A 72 -10.72 -2.17 6.56
C GLY A 72 -11.32 -3.28 7.43
N ILE A 73 -11.90 -2.90 8.57
CA ILE A 73 -12.60 -3.84 9.45
C ILE A 73 -13.85 -4.43 8.76
N LEU A 74 -14.66 -3.59 8.08
CA LEU A 74 -15.84 -4.06 7.34
C LEU A 74 -15.46 -5.01 6.20
N TYR A 75 -14.36 -4.73 5.50
CA TYR A 75 -13.83 -5.61 4.47
C TYR A 75 -13.47 -6.99 5.03
N LEU A 76 -12.72 -7.04 6.13
CA LEU A 76 -12.36 -8.32 6.76
C LEU A 76 -13.57 -9.12 7.27
N LYS A 77 -14.68 -8.44 7.63
CA LYS A 77 -15.95 -9.07 7.99
C LYS A 77 -16.78 -9.56 6.78
N GLY A 78 -16.36 -9.23 5.56
CA GLY A 78 -17.12 -9.50 4.33
C GLY A 78 -18.30 -8.55 4.12
N GLU A 79 -18.37 -7.45 4.88
CA GLU A 79 -19.45 -6.45 4.84
C GLU A 79 -19.17 -5.34 3.81
N LEU A 80 -17.91 -5.20 3.37
CA LEU A 80 -17.49 -4.25 2.34
C LEU A 80 -16.90 -4.97 1.12
N ASP A 81 -17.29 -4.51 -0.08
CA ASP A 81 -16.70 -4.91 -1.36
C ASP A 81 -15.58 -3.95 -1.75
N ALA A 82 -14.34 -4.45 -1.76
CA ALA A 82 -13.15 -3.62 -2.01
C ALA A 82 -13.12 -3.07 -3.45
N SER A 83 -13.93 -3.59 -4.38
CA SER A 83 -14.04 -3.03 -5.73
C SER A 83 -14.69 -1.64 -5.76
N HIS A 84 -15.41 -1.26 -4.69
CA HIS A 84 -15.98 0.08 -4.51
C HIS A 84 -15.01 1.07 -3.83
N CYS A 85 -13.86 0.61 -3.33
CA CYS A 85 -12.83 1.49 -2.80
C CYS A 85 -12.09 2.24 -3.93
N PRO A 86 -11.45 3.39 -3.63
CA PRO A 86 -10.56 4.06 -4.58
C PRO A 86 -9.51 3.08 -5.14
N ARG A 87 -9.49 2.92 -6.48
CA ARG A 87 -8.56 2.00 -7.14
C ARG A 87 -7.13 2.54 -7.12
N PRO A 88 -6.17 1.89 -6.45
CA PRO A 88 -4.76 2.27 -6.50
C PRO A 88 -4.16 1.97 -7.88
N THR A 89 -3.28 2.85 -8.33
CA THR A 89 -2.37 2.63 -9.47
C THR A 89 -0.97 3.09 -9.07
N PRO A 90 0.10 2.57 -9.70
CA PRO A 90 1.45 3.03 -9.40
C PRO A 90 1.61 4.55 -9.46
N SER A 91 1.00 5.21 -10.46
CA SER A 91 1.04 6.67 -10.60
C SER A 91 0.34 7.44 -9.48
N LYS A 92 -0.74 6.89 -8.90
CA LYS A 92 -1.50 7.55 -7.83
C LYS A 92 -0.88 7.33 -6.44
N VAL A 93 -0.28 6.16 -6.23
CA VAL A 93 0.25 5.76 -4.92
C VAL A 93 1.71 6.16 -4.77
N PHE A 94 2.45 6.25 -5.88
CA PHE A 94 3.89 6.47 -5.88
C PHE A 94 4.31 7.65 -6.76
N GLU A 95 3.46 8.67 -6.85
CA GLU A 95 3.80 9.90 -7.58
C GLU A 95 5.13 10.48 -7.11
N ASP A 96 5.40 10.40 -5.80
CA ASP A 96 6.65 10.79 -5.16
C ASP A 96 7.89 10.08 -5.75
N ARG A 97 7.77 8.81 -6.16
CA ARG A 97 8.89 8.02 -6.69
C ARG A 97 9.30 8.41 -8.11
N TYR A 98 8.43 9.08 -8.86
CA TYR A 98 8.68 9.52 -10.23
C TYR A 98 8.74 11.04 -10.35
N ALA A 99 8.64 11.76 -9.23
CA ALA A 99 8.86 13.20 -9.20
C ALA A 99 10.24 13.49 -9.80
N THR A 100 10.26 14.25 -10.91
CA THR A 100 11.52 14.68 -11.51
C THR A 100 12.23 15.56 -10.48
N PRO A 101 13.46 15.23 -10.05
CA PRO A 101 14.15 16.05 -9.07
C PRO A 101 14.32 17.47 -9.65
N PRO A 102 14.14 18.53 -8.85
CA PRO A 102 14.13 19.91 -9.36
C PRO A 102 15.37 20.28 -10.17
N ASP A 103 16.53 19.72 -9.82
CA ASP A 103 17.83 19.90 -10.49
C ASP A 103 17.90 19.24 -11.89
N TRP A 104 17.02 18.29 -12.20
CA TRP A 104 16.94 17.67 -13.53
C TRP A 104 16.19 18.53 -14.55
N VAL A 105 15.38 19.48 -14.08
CA VAL A 105 14.71 20.46 -14.95
C VAL A 105 15.73 21.43 -15.54
N GLU A 106 16.73 21.87 -14.75
CA GLU A 106 17.81 22.74 -15.22
C GLU A 106 18.79 22.01 -16.17
N ALA A 107 19.03 20.70 -15.94
CA ALA A 107 19.96 19.91 -16.74
C ALA A 107 19.53 19.73 -18.21
N ARG A 108 18.22 19.83 -18.52
CA ARG A 108 17.69 19.70 -19.90
C ARG A 108 18.08 20.85 -20.84
N GLY A 109 18.65 21.94 -20.34
CA GLY A 109 19.20 23.02 -21.16
C GLY A 109 20.62 22.77 -21.72
N ARG A 110 21.34 21.74 -21.24
CA ARG A 110 22.76 21.52 -21.56
C ARG A 110 23.08 20.40 -22.56
N PHE A 111 22.12 19.56 -22.90
CA PHE A 111 22.33 18.49 -23.87
C PHE A 111 21.78 18.90 -25.25
N ARG A 112 22.55 19.70 -25.99
CA ARG A 112 22.48 19.66 -27.46
C ARG A 112 23.18 18.37 -27.89
N VAL A 113 22.40 17.33 -28.15
CA VAL A 113 22.87 16.21 -28.99
C VAL A 113 23.32 16.80 -30.31
N HIS A 114 24.64 16.88 -30.50
CA HIS A 114 25.21 17.10 -31.82
C HIS A 114 25.19 15.73 -32.49
N LEU A 115 24.21 15.55 -33.38
CA LEU A 115 24.19 14.47 -34.36
C LEU A 115 25.32 14.69 -35.38
#